data_AF-A0A519V406-F1
#
_entry.id   AF-A0A519V406-F1
#
_cell.length_a   1.000
_cell.length_b   1.000
_cell.length_c   1.000
_cell.angle_alpha   90.00
_cell.angle_beta   90.00
_cell.angle_gamma   90.00
#
_symmetry.space_group_name_H-M   'P 1'
#
loop_
_entity.id
_entity.type
_entity.pdbx_description
1 polymer ?
#
loop_
_entity_poly.entity_id
_entity_poly.type
_entity_poly.pdbx_seq_one_letter_code
_entity_poly.pdbx_strand_id
1 'polypeptide(L)'
;VTLCSGAGWFAGFLDPELAEEVFKNREVCFAGSGAVGGTAIKTESGYTINGHWNYASGALHATIFTANCNLQNEDGTPILSDEGEQVIKSFILFKDEITILPGWSYFGLIATGSHAFEAKDLHVPLNRTFQINKDIKVDIPGFDYPFLQLAETTLAANSAGLAKHFLQLAEELFYHRTGIKRYKESQLLYFDIEFKRCKTDFEEARNEFYEAFDFSWVSLMNKKSIDETLLKNVSLASRKLAHTSRKITDTLYPYCGLEAAKKESEINRVWRDIHTASQHSLLTFED
;
A
#
# COMPACT_ATOMS: atom_id res chain seq x y z
N VAL A 1 5.56 8.88 -4.97
CA VAL A 1 4.45 8.04 -5.51
C VAL A 1 4.85 6.59 -5.36
N THR A 2 4.64 6.00 -4.18
CA THR A 2 4.99 4.59 -3.88
C THR A 2 4.02 3.60 -4.50
N LEU A 3 2.81 4.06 -4.85
CA LEU A 3 1.71 3.17 -5.18
C LEU A 3 1.76 2.68 -6.64
N CYS A 4 2.00 3.57 -7.61
CA CYS A 4 2.30 3.15 -8.99
C CYS A 4 3.59 2.32 -9.05
N SER A 5 4.63 2.68 -8.27
CA SER A 5 5.92 1.99 -8.29
C SER A 5 5.88 0.61 -7.63
N GLY A 6 5.13 0.46 -6.53
CA GLY A 6 4.93 -0.82 -5.86
C GLY A 6 4.16 -1.81 -6.73
N ALA A 7 3.07 -1.36 -7.36
CA ALA A 7 2.33 -2.19 -8.32
C ALA A 7 3.13 -2.48 -9.60
N GLY A 8 4.15 -1.67 -9.92
CA GLY A 8 5.11 -1.96 -10.98
C GLY A 8 5.89 -3.27 -10.79
N TRP A 9 5.93 -3.81 -9.56
CA TRP A 9 6.51 -5.14 -9.30
C TRP A 9 5.78 -6.28 -10.03
N PHE A 10 4.50 -6.10 -10.41
CA PHE A 10 3.80 -7.11 -11.20
C PHE A 10 4.34 -7.28 -12.62
N ALA A 11 5.13 -6.30 -13.12
CA ALA A 11 5.78 -6.38 -14.42
C ALA A 11 6.59 -7.66 -14.61
N GLY A 12 7.18 -8.20 -13.53
CA GLY A 12 8.00 -9.40 -13.58
C GLY A 12 7.22 -10.68 -13.87
N PHE A 13 5.89 -10.65 -13.84
CA PHE A 13 5.03 -11.83 -14.04
C PHE A 13 4.14 -11.72 -15.28
N LEU A 14 4.20 -10.60 -16.00
CA LEU A 14 3.40 -10.40 -17.20
C LEU A 14 3.95 -11.24 -18.34
N ASP A 15 3.04 -11.76 -19.16
CA ASP A 15 3.40 -12.31 -20.46
C ASP A 15 4.22 -11.29 -21.27
N PRO A 16 5.32 -11.68 -21.96
CA PRO A 16 6.19 -10.73 -22.64
C PRO A 16 5.50 -9.86 -23.69
N GLU A 17 4.53 -10.39 -24.43
CA GLU A 17 3.79 -9.61 -25.44
C GLU A 17 2.88 -8.57 -24.75
N LEU A 18 2.21 -8.97 -23.66
CA LEU A 18 1.43 -8.04 -22.83
C LEU A 18 2.32 -6.97 -22.20
N ALA A 19 3.50 -7.33 -21.70
CA ALA A 19 4.45 -6.38 -21.12
C ALA A 19 4.87 -5.35 -22.15
N GLU A 20 5.19 -5.75 -23.38
CA GLU A 20 5.52 -4.82 -24.47
C GLU A 20 4.36 -3.85 -24.76
N GLU A 21 3.13 -4.34 -24.82
CA GLU A 21 1.93 -3.51 -25.00
C GLU A 21 1.76 -2.48 -23.87
N VAL A 22 1.82 -2.95 -22.62
CA VAL A 22 1.63 -2.13 -21.41
C VAL A 22 2.72 -1.05 -21.28
N PHE A 23 3.98 -1.43 -21.46
CA PHE A 23 5.13 -0.55 -21.25
C PHE A 23 5.50 0.29 -22.49
N LYS A 24 4.83 0.11 -23.63
CA LYS A 24 4.92 1.03 -24.78
C LYS A 24 4.55 2.46 -24.39
N ASN A 25 3.64 2.63 -23.43
CA ASN A 25 3.35 3.92 -22.83
C ASN A 25 4.36 4.24 -21.71
N ARG A 26 5.20 5.26 -21.91
CA ARG A 26 6.18 5.70 -20.90
C ARG A 26 5.56 6.32 -19.65
N GLU A 27 4.29 6.71 -19.72
CA GLU A 27 3.51 7.24 -18.60
C GLU A 27 2.68 6.16 -17.89
N VAL A 28 2.97 4.88 -18.15
CA VAL A 28 2.26 3.77 -17.52
C VAL A 28 2.28 3.90 -15.99
N CYS A 29 1.09 3.83 -15.39
CA CYS A 29 0.93 3.73 -13.94
C CYS A 29 -0.09 2.63 -13.63
N PHE A 30 0.28 1.80 -12.67
CA PHE A 30 -0.55 0.71 -12.16
C PHE A 30 -1.32 1.17 -10.93
N ALA A 31 -2.60 0.83 -10.89
CA ALA A 31 -3.43 0.77 -9.68
C ALA A 31 -4.13 -0.58 -9.67
N GLY A 32 -4.98 -0.82 -8.67
CA GLY A 32 -5.82 -2.01 -8.60
C GLY A 32 -6.08 -2.44 -7.17
N SER A 33 -6.62 -3.65 -7.04
CA SER A 33 -7.04 -4.22 -5.77
C SER A 33 -6.43 -5.61 -5.54
N GLY A 34 -5.88 -5.82 -4.34
CA GLY A 34 -5.50 -7.15 -3.88
C GLY A 34 -6.70 -8.01 -3.44
N ALA A 35 -7.85 -7.40 -3.15
CA ALA A 35 -9.07 -8.14 -2.82
C ALA A 35 -9.71 -8.74 -4.08
N VAL A 36 -10.28 -9.93 -3.93
CA VAL A 36 -11.10 -10.57 -4.98
C VAL A 36 -12.41 -9.80 -5.09
N GLY A 37 -12.70 -9.28 -6.28
CA GLY A 37 -13.86 -8.41 -6.54
C GLY A 37 -14.66 -8.80 -7.78
N GLY A 38 -14.22 -9.81 -8.53
CA GLY A 38 -14.88 -10.22 -9.76
C GLY A 38 -14.81 -11.71 -10.03
N THR A 39 -15.42 -12.10 -11.14
CA THR A 39 -15.33 -13.42 -11.73
C THR A 39 -14.70 -13.32 -13.11
N ALA A 40 -14.05 -14.39 -13.54
CA ALA A 40 -13.54 -14.55 -14.89
C ALA A 40 -13.98 -15.90 -15.45
N ILE A 41 -14.92 -15.86 -16.37
CA ILE A 41 -15.39 -17.04 -17.10
C ILE A 41 -14.38 -17.36 -18.18
N LYS A 42 -13.76 -18.54 -18.13
CA LYS A 42 -12.86 -19.01 -19.18
C LYS A 42 -13.65 -19.28 -20.45
N THR A 43 -13.14 -18.84 -21.58
CA THR A 43 -13.70 -19.06 -22.94
C THR A 43 -12.63 -19.70 -23.83
N GLU A 44 -13.00 -20.14 -25.02
CA GLU A 44 -12.04 -20.67 -26.02
C GLU A 44 -10.87 -19.71 -26.31
N SER A 45 -11.13 -18.40 -26.39
CA SER A 45 -10.14 -17.39 -26.80
C SER A 45 -9.57 -16.54 -25.66
N GLY A 46 -10.01 -16.75 -24.41
CA GLY A 46 -9.66 -15.85 -23.32
C GLY A 46 -10.59 -15.94 -22.12
N TYR A 47 -10.97 -14.78 -21.59
CA TYR A 47 -11.84 -14.66 -20.41
C TYR A 47 -12.91 -13.59 -20.60
N THR A 48 -14.07 -13.80 -20.00
CA THR A 48 -15.08 -12.75 -19.81
C THR A 48 -15.08 -12.34 -18.34
N ILE A 49 -14.80 -11.07 -18.08
CA ILE A 49 -14.63 -10.51 -16.74
C ILE A 49 -15.84 -9.66 -16.36
N ASN A 50 -16.36 -9.94 -15.17
CA ASN A 50 -17.39 -9.15 -14.51
C ASN A 50 -16.97 -8.92 -13.05
N GLY A 51 -17.02 -7.69 -12.55
CA GLY A 51 -16.61 -7.44 -11.19
C GLY A 51 -16.63 -5.98 -10.75
N HIS A 52 -16.45 -5.81 -9.44
CA HIS A 52 -16.36 -4.53 -8.77
C HIS A 52 -15.27 -4.60 -7.70
N TRP A 53 -14.31 -3.68 -7.76
CA TRP A 53 -13.20 -3.60 -6.81
C TRP A 53 -13.25 -2.25 -6.10
N ASN A 54 -13.41 -2.30 -4.77
CA ASN A 54 -13.74 -1.13 -3.96
C ASN A 54 -12.64 -0.05 -3.93
N TYR A 55 -11.38 -0.44 -4.04
CA TYR A 55 -10.26 0.46 -3.80
C TYR A 55 -9.16 0.24 -4.83
N ALA A 56 -8.90 1.27 -5.65
CA ALA A 56 -7.73 1.38 -6.49
C ALA A 56 -7.06 2.74 -6.23
N SER A 57 -6.12 2.76 -5.29
CA SER A 57 -5.35 3.97 -4.99
C SER A 57 -4.67 4.49 -6.27
N GLY A 58 -4.76 5.79 -6.52
CA GLY A 58 -4.24 6.43 -7.74
C GLY A 58 -5.07 6.19 -9.00
N ALA A 59 -6.30 5.65 -8.90
CA ALA A 59 -7.13 5.26 -10.04
C ALA A 59 -7.23 6.34 -11.14
N LEU A 60 -7.34 7.61 -10.77
CA LEU A 60 -7.47 8.70 -11.76
C LEU A 60 -6.20 8.89 -12.60
N HIS A 61 -5.03 8.54 -12.06
CA HIS A 61 -3.74 8.63 -12.73
C HIS A 61 -3.32 7.31 -13.39
N ALA A 62 -3.89 6.19 -12.95
CA ALA A 62 -3.56 4.88 -13.48
C ALA A 62 -4.01 4.73 -14.94
N THR A 63 -3.20 3.99 -15.68
CA THR A 63 -3.50 3.51 -17.04
C THR A 63 -3.80 2.02 -17.03
N ILE A 64 -3.30 1.31 -16.00
CA ILE A 64 -3.45 -0.14 -15.80
C ILE A 64 -4.11 -0.41 -14.46
N PHE A 65 -5.04 -1.37 -14.44
CA PHE A 65 -5.73 -1.84 -13.24
C PHE A 65 -5.48 -3.33 -13.02
N THR A 66 -4.98 -3.70 -11.85
CA THR A 66 -4.91 -5.11 -11.43
C THR A 66 -6.21 -5.53 -10.76
N ALA A 67 -6.74 -6.66 -11.22
CA ALA A 67 -8.04 -7.18 -10.81
C ALA A 67 -7.95 -8.66 -10.43
N ASN A 68 -8.23 -8.99 -9.17
CA ASN A 68 -8.32 -10.38 -8.74
C ASN A 68 -9.73 -10.91 -8.96
N CYS A 69 -9.82 -12.04 -9.68
CA CYS A 69 -11.06 -12.68 -10.06
C CYS A 69 -11.09 -14.16 -9.65
N ASN A 70 -12.26 -14.61 -9.22
CA ASN A 70 -12.59 -16.02 -9.08
C ASN A 70 -12.81 -16.65 -10.46
N LEU A 71 -12.08 -17.71 -10.78
CA LEU A 71 -12.21 -18.40 -12.07
C LEU A 71 -13.48 -19.26 -12.13
N GLN A 72 -14.10 -19.26 -13.30
CA GLN A 72 -15.29 -20.04 -13.62
C GLN A 72 -15.15 -20.74 -14.98
N ASN A 73 -15.81 -21.88 -15.12
CA ASN A 73 -16.02 -22.56 -16.38
C ASN A 73 -17.06 -21.80 -17.23
N GLU A 74 -17.20 -22.17 -18.51
CA GLU A 74 -18.17 -21.56 -19.44
C GLU A 74 -19.63 -21.65 -18.96
N ASP A 75 -19.96 -22.68 -18.20
CA ASP A 75 -21.28 -22.88 -17.59
C ASP A 75 -21.49 -22.06 -16.28
N GLY A 76 -20.50 -21.27 -15.88
CA GLY A 76 -20.50 -20.45 -14.66
C GLY A 76 -20.12 -21.19 -13.39
N THR A 77 -19.83 -22.50 -13.45
CA THR A 77 -19.38 -23.26 -12.27
C THR A 77 -17.96 -22.86 -11.85
N PRO A 78 -17.62 -22.90 -10.54
CA PRO A 78 -16.29 -22.51 -10.07
C PRO A 78 -15.22 -23.48 -10.59
N ILE A 79 -14.08 -22.93 -11.01
CA ILE A 79 -12.87 -23.73 -11.24
C ILE A 79 -12.16 -23.90 -9.89
N LEU A 80 -11.98 -25.15 -9.47
CA LEU A 80 -11.37 -25.49 -8.18
C LEU A 80 -9.91 -25.92 -8.34
N SER A 81 -9.09 -25.66 -7.33
CA SER A 81 -7.74 -26.21 -7.20
C SER A 81 -7.79 -27.68 -6.75
N ASP A 82 -6.62 -28.32 -6.70
CA ASP A 82 -6.50 -29.70 -6.21
C ASP A 82 -6.94 -29.84 -4.74
N GLU A 83 -6.87 -28.75 -3.97
CA GLU A 83 -7.33 -28.66 -2.58
C GLU A 83 -8.83 -28.35 -2.44
N GLY A 84 -9.55 -28.16 -3.56
CA GLY A 84 -10.99 -27.88 -3.58
C GLY A 84 -11.37 -26.41 -3.38
N GLU A 85 -10.39 -25.50 -3.30
CA GLU A 85 -10.61 -24.06 -3.18
C GLU A 85 -10.84 -23.43 -4.56
N GLN A 86 -11.66 -22.38 -4.65
CA GLN A 86 -11.86 -21.70 -5.92
C GLN A 86 -10.58 -21.01 -6.38
N VAL A 87 -10.17 -21.25 -7.63
CA VAL A 87 -8.95 -20.66 -8.19
C VAL A 87 -9.15 -19.17 -8.38
N ILE A 88 -8.28 -18.38 -7.76
CA ILE A 88 -8.17 -16.94 -7.96
C ILE A 88 -7.07 -16.67 -8.97
N LYS A 89 -7.32 -15.77 -9.93
CA LYS A 89 -6.32 -15.30 -10.88
C LYS A 89 -6.34 -13.78 -10.97
N SER A 90 -5.15 -13.19 -11.17
CA SER A 90 -4.98 -11.75 -11.35
C SER A 90 -5.01 -11.40 -12.83
N PHE A 91 -5.69 -10.29 -13.15
CA PHE A 91 -5.90 -9.77 -14.50
C PHE A 91 -5.34 -8.36 -14.62
N ILE A 92 -4.92 -8.00 -15.83
CA ILE A 92 -4.54 -6.65 -16.23
C ILE A 92 -5.68 -6.04 -17.04
N LEU A 93 -6.27 -4.94 -16.58
CA LEU A 93 -7.31 -4.23 -17.31
C LEU A 93 -6.79 -2.86 -17.73
N PHE A 94 -7.08 -2.45 -18.96
CA PHE A 94 -6.77 -1.09 -19.41
C PHE A 94 -7.84 -0.11 -18.93
N LYS A 95 -7.43 1.14 -18.71
CA LYS A 95 -8.30 2.20 -18.19
C LYS A 95 -9.57 2.42 -19.04
N ASP A 96 -9.46 2.32 -20.35
CA ASP A 96 -10.56 2.50 -21.30
C ASP A 96 -11.50 1.30 -21.41
N GLU A 97 -11.11 0.16 -20.84
CA GLU A 97 -11.91 -1.07 -20.76
C GLU A 97 -12.80 -1.12 -19.49
N ILE A 98 -12.58 -0.21 -18.53
CA ILE A 98 -13.25 -0.22 -17.22
C ILE A 98 -14.02 1.07 -16.96
N THR A 99 -14.92 1.02 -15.97
CA THR A 99 -15.58 2.21 -15.43
C THR A 99 -15.00 2.52 -14.05
N ILE A 100 -14.36 3.69 -13.91
CA ILE A 100 -13.94 4.21 -12.60
C ILE A 100 -15.16 4.83 -11.91
N LEU A 101 -15.45 4.37 -10.71
CA LEU A 101 -16.59 4.78 -9.92
C LEU A 101 -16.15 5.80 -8.86
N PRO A 102 -16.54 7.09 -8.98
CA PRO A 102 -16.25 8.07 -7.96
C PRO A 102 -16.93 7.65 -6.65
N GLY A 103 -16.22 7.79 -5.53
CA GLY A 103 -16.67 7.18 -4.26
C GLY A 103 -15.68 7.28 -3.11
N TRP A 104 -14.42 7.66 -3.36
CA TRP A 104 -13.42 7.92 -2.33
C TRP A 104 -13.75 9.19 -1.52
N SER A 105 -14.67 9.06 -0.56
CA SER A 105 -15.13 10.13 0.33
C SER A 105 -14.68 9.87 1.77
N TYR A 106 -13.38 9.65 1.96
CA TYR A 106 -12.77 9.37 3.26
C TYR A 106 -12.21 10.65 3.89
N PHE A 107 -11.98 10.63 5.21
CA PHE A 107 -11.56 11.82 5.93
C PHE A 107 -10.06 12.12 5.79
N GLY A 108 -9.21 11.14 5.51
CA GLY A 108 -7.80 11.32 5.16
C GLY A 108 -7.44 10.52 3.92
N LEU A 109 -6.18 10.65 3.49
CA LEU A 109 -5.67 10.15 2.22
C LEU A 109 -6.54 10.57 1.02
N ILE A 110 -7.19 11.73 1.09
CA ILE A 110 -8.18 12.16 0.08
C ILE A 110 -7.53 12.22 -1.31
N ALA A 111 -6.30 12.72 -1.38
CA ALA A 111 -5.56 12.89 -2.63
C ALA A 111 -5.10 11.57 -3.27
N THR A 112 -5.20 10.42 -2.56
CA THR A 112 -4.91 9.13 -3.20
C THR A 112 -5.97 8.79 -4.24
N GLY A 113 -7.19 9.34 -4.14
CA GLY A 113 -8.27 9.08 -5.07
C GLY A 113 -8.49 7.58 -5.27
N SER A 114 -8.60 6.84 -4.16
CA SER A 114 -8.70 5.37 -4.14
C SER A 114 -10.09 4.88 -4.55
N HIS A 115 -10.54 5.36 -5.71
CA HIS A 115 -11.84 5.09 -6.29
C HIS A 115 -12.01 3.60 -6.58
N ALA A 116 -13.26 3.16 -6.53
CA ALA A 116 -13.62 1.85 -7.00
C ALA A 116 -13.57 1.82 -8.54
N PHE A 117 -13.51 0.62 -9.09
CA PHE A 117 -13.69 0.40 -10.52
C PHE A 117 -14.48 -0.87 -10.78
N GLU A 118 -15.14 -0.91 -11.92
CA GLU A 118 -15.89 -2.07 -12.38
C GLU A 118 -15.55 -2.44 -13.82
N ALA A 119 -15.67 -3.72 -14.11
CA ALA A 119 -15.64 -4.28 -15.44
C ALA A 119 -16.94 -5.06 -15.65
N LYS A 120 -17.56 -4.90 -16.82
CA LYS A 120 -18.80 -5.59 -17.16
C LYS A 120 -18.67 -6.21 -18.54
N ASP A 121 -18.89 -7.51 -18.62
CA ASP A 121 -18.81 -8.32 -19.84
C ASP A 121 -17.53 -8.02 -20.65
N LEU A 122 -16.42 -7.81 -19.94
CA LEU A 122 -15.15 -7.43 -20.54
C LEU A 122 -14.43 -8.68 -21.06
N HIS A 123 -14.28 -8.79 -22.37
CA HIS A 123 -13.55 -9.89 -23.00
C HIS A 123 -12.06 -9.56 -23.11
N VAL A 124 -11.21 -10.44 -22.58
CA VAL A 124 -9.75 -10.27 -22.63
C VAL A 124 -9.06 -11.55 -23.13
N PRO A 125 -7.90 -11.45 -23.80
CA PRO A 125 -7.15 -12.62 -24.26
C PRO A 125 -6.54 -13.43 -23.11
N LEU A 126 -6.12 -14.66 -23.39
CA LEU A 126 -5.53 -15.59 -22.41
C LEU A 126 -4.29 -15.02 -21.69
N ASN A 127 -3.50 -14.21 -22.39
CA ASN A 127 -2.28 -13.61 -21.84
C ASN A 127 -2.54 -12.39 -20.95
N ARG A 128 -3.80 -11.92 -20.80
CA ARG A 128 -4.17 -10.77 -19.95
C ARG A 128 -4.17 -11.08 -18.45
N THR A 129 -3.36 -12.04 -18.03
CA THR A 129 -3.35 -12.59 -16.67
C THR A 129 -1.93 -12.79 -16.18
N PHE A 130 -1.74 -12.77 -14.87
CA PHE A 130 -0.46 -13.08 -14.24
C PHE A 130 -0.66 -13.82 -12.92
N GLN A 131 0.42 -14.47 -12.44
CA GLN A 131 0.45 -15.12 -11.15
C GLN A 131 1.75 -14.75 -10.44
N ILE A 132 1.63 -14.10 -9.29
CA ILE A 132 2.78 -13.68 -8.47
C ILE A 132 3.52 -14.90 -7.90
N ASN A 133 4.84 -14.77 -7.72
CA ASN A 133 5.72 -15.76 -7.10
C ASN A 133 5.73 -17.17 -7.74
N LYS A 134 5.21 -17.35 -8.97
CA LYS A 134 5.22 -18.64 -9.66
C LYS A 134 6.23 -18.71 -10.79
N ASP A 135 6.10 -17.82 -11.77
CA ASP A 135 6.93 -17.81 -12.96
C ASP A 135 7.34 -16.37 -13.29
N ILE A 136 8.60 -16.05 -13.07
CA ILE A 136 9.16 -14.73 -13.31
C ILE A 136 9.61 -14.66 -14.77
N LYS A 137 9.03 -13.73 -15.52
CA LYS A 137 9.19 -13.56 -16.96
C LYS A 137 10.32 -12.60 -17.34
N VAL A 138 10.96 -11.98 -16.36
CA VAL A 138 12.05 -11.01 -16.56
C VAL A 138 13.33 -11.48 -15.86
N ASP A 139 14.47 -11.31 -16.51
CA ASP A 139 15.80 -11.58 -15.92
C ASP A 139 16.34 -10.33 -15.21
N ILE A 140 15.56 -9.83 -14.24
CA ILE A 140 15.93 -8.67 -13.40
C ILE A 140 15.85 -9.12 -11.93
N PRO A 141 16.92 -8.97 -11.14
CA PRO A 141 16.89 -9.33 -9.73
C PRO A 141 15.81 -8.55 -8.94
N GLY A 142 15.17 -9.22 -7.99
CA GLY A 142 14.23 -8.59 -7.04
C GLY A 142 12.75 -8.83 -7.34
N PHE A 143 12.41 -9.31 -8.54
CA PHE A 143 11.04 -9.77 -8.85
C PHE A 143 10.69 -11.09 -8.15
N ASP A 144 11.66 -11.75 -7.53
CA ASP A 144 11.53 -12.92 -6.66
C ASP A 144 11.35 -12.56 -5.18
N TYR A 145 11.32 -11.28 -4.82
CA TYR A 145 11.07 -10.87 -3.44
C TYR A 145 9.62 -11.16 -3.03
N PRO A 146 9.35 -11.81 -1.88
CA PRO A 146 7.99 -12.17 -1.48
C PRO A 146 7.02 -10.98 -1.40
N PHE A 147 5.93 -11.08 -2.17
CA PHE A 147 4.96 -10.00 -2.33
C PHE A 147 4.36 -9.47 -1.02
N LEU A 148 4.07 -10.34 -0.04
CA LEU A 148 3.50 -9.92 1.25
C LEU A 148 4.42 -8.91 1.94
N GLN A 149 5.69 -9.27 2.12
CA GLN A 149 6.69 -8.42 2.77
C GLN A 149 6.96 -7.15 1.95
N LEU A 150 6.94 -7.22 0.62
CA LEU A 150 7.04 -6.05 -0.25
C LEU A 150 5.86 -5.07 0.00
N ALA A 151 4.64 -5.58 0.03
CA ALA A 151 3.44 -4.78 0.26
C ALA A 151 3.46 -4.13 1.64
N GLU A 152 3.77 -4.88 2.70
CA GLU A 152 3.92 -4.35 4.06
C GLU A 152 4.99 -3.26 4.14
N THR A 153 6.15 -3.50 3.52
CA THR A 153 7.28 -2.54 3.52
C THR A 153 6.90 -1.22 2.87
N THR A 154 6.26 -1.26 1.69
CA THR A 154 5.86 -0.05 0.97
C THR A 154 4.81 0.76 1.74
N LEU A 155 3.86 0.10 2.41
CA LEU A 155 2.85 0.76 3.24
C LEU A 155 3.45 1.33 4.53
N ALA A 156 4.33 0.58 5.21
CA ALA A 156 5.01 1.04 6.41
C ALA A 156 5.90 2.26 6.14
N ALA A 157 6.59 2.29 5.00
CA ALA A 157 7.39 3.45 4.58
C ALA A 157 6.52 4.72 4.39
N ASN A 158 5.30 4.60 3.86
CA ASN A 158 4.37 5.72 3.76
C ASN A 158 3.94 6.23 5.14
N SER A 159 3.56 5.31 6.05
CA SER A 159 3.19 5.64 7.43
C SER A 159 4.33 6.35 8.16
N ALA A 160 5.57 5.89 7.98
CA ALA A 160 6.75 6.51 8.56
C ALA A 160 7.01 7.92 8.02
N GLY A 161 6.83 8.13 6.71
CA GLY A 161 6.95 9.46 6.10
C GLY A 161 5.94 10.45 6.68
N LEU A 162 4.69 10.03 6.83
CA LEU A 162 3.63 10.85 7.43
C LEU A 162 3.94 11.18 8.90
N ALA A 163 4.33 10.20 9.70
CA ALA A 163 4.66 10.38 11.12
C ALA A 163 5.88 11.28 11.33
N LYS A 164 6.91 11.14 10.48
CA LYS A 164 8.08 12.03 10.49
C LYS A 164 7.67 13.48 10.23
N HIS A 165 6.79 13.73 9.27
CA HIS A 165 6.29 15.07 8.99
C HIS A 165 5.42 15.60 10.14
N PHE A 166 4.58 14.75 10.73
CA PHE A 166 3.79 15.10 11.91
C PHE A 166 4.68 15.54 13.09
N LEU A 167 5.76 14.81 13.38
CA LEU A 167 6.72 15.16 14.43
C LEU A 167 7.31 16.56 14.21
N GLN A 168 7.70 16.89 12.98
CA GLN A 168 8.24 18.22 12.64
C GLN A 168 7.20 19.32 12.89
N LEU A 169 5.98 19.16 12.37
CA LEU A 169 4.90 20.12 12.54
C LEU A 169 4.49 20.29 14.01
N ALA A 170 4.47 19.19 14.78
CA ALA A 170 4.11 19.20 16.19
C ALA A 170 5.13 20.01 17.03
N GLU A 171 6.42 19.82 16.79
CA GLU A 171 7.51 20.56 17.43
C GLU A 171 7.43 22.05 17.13
N GLU A 172 7.34 22.41 15.85
CA GLU A 172 7.23 23.80 15.38
C GLU A 172 6.02 24.50 15.97
N LEU A 173 4.84 23.86 15.93
CA LEU A 173 3.60 24.43 16.45
C LEU A 173 3.66 24.62 17.97
N PHE A 174 4.25 23.66 18.70
CA PHE A 174 4.40 23.78 20.15
C PHE A 174 5.24 25.01 20.49
N TYR A 175 6.46 25.12 19.95
CA TYR A 175 7.37 26.24 20.25
C TYR A 175 6.91 27.59 19.69
N HIS A 176 6.20 27.62 18.56
CA HIS A 176 5.59 28.86 18.09
C HIS A 176 4.58 29.43 19.11
N ARG A 177 3.89 28.57 19.87
CA ARG A 177 2.99 29.00 20.96
C ARG A 177 3.72 29.36 22.26
N THR A 178 4.94 28.89 22.49
CA THR A 178 5.71 29.23 23.72
C THR A 178 6.16 30.69 23.73
N GLY A 179 6.36 31.30 22.56
CA GLY A 179 6.68 32.73 22.40
C GLY A 179 5.63 33.71 22.97
N ILE A 180 4.44 33.23 23.35
CA ILE A 180 3.34 34.03 23.92
C ILE A 180 3.35 33.96 25.48
N LYS A 181 4.44 33.51 26.12
CA LYS A 181 4.53 33.27 27.59
C LYS A 181 3.40 32.37 28.13
N ARG A 182 2.89 31.48 27.28
CA ARG A 182 1.68 30.70 27.55
C ARG A 182 1.93 29.49 28.46
N TYR A 183 3.18 29.08 28.61
CA TYR A 183 3.57 27.87 29.33
C TYR A 183 4.55 28.17 30.46
N LYS A 184 4.39 27.44 31.56
CA LYS A 184 5.36 27.40 32.67
C LYS A 184 6.57 26.56 32.25
N GLU A 185 7.72 26.80 32.88
CA GLU A 185 8.95 26.01 32.65
C GLU A 185 8.73 24.50 32.82
N SER A 186 7.94 24.10 33.82
CA SER A 186 7.58 22.69 34.03
C SER A 186 6.77 22.08 32.89
N GLN A 187 5.95 22.88 32.18
CA GLN A 187 5.17 22.42 31.03
C GLN A 187 6.04 22.29 29.78
N LEU A 188 7.01 23.19 29.61
CA LEU A 188 8.02 23.09 28.55
C LEU A 188 8.85 21.81 28.73
N LEU A 189 9.39 21.60 29.94
CA LEU A 189 10.17 20.42 30.26
C LEU A 189 9.37 19.12 30.06
N TYR A 190 8.10 19.11 30.44
CA TYR A 190 7.22 17.96 30.23
C TYR A 190 7.07 17.64 28.73
N PHE A 191 6.80 18.65 27.90
CA PHE A 191 6.72 18.45 26.45
C PHE A 191 8.05 17.98 25.87
N ASP A 192 9.18 18.57 26.27
CA ASP A 192 10.50 18.19 25.76
C ASP A 192 10.81 16.71 26.04
N ILE A 193 10.47 16.23 27.25
CA ILE A 193 10.63 14.82 27.64
C ILE A 193 9.73 13.93 26.77
N GLU A 194 8.46 14.29 26.63
CA GLU A 194 7.47 13.48 25.90
C GLU A 194 7.76 13.44 24.40
N PHE A 195 8.09 14.59 23.80
CA PHE A 195 8.48 14.70 22.41
C PHE A 195 9.74 13.89 22.12
N LYS A 196 10.76 13.99 23.00
CA LYS A 196 11.99 13.20 22.86
C LYS A 196 11.70 11.70 22.93
N ARG A 197 10.82 11.27 23.85
CA ARG A 197 10.39 9.86 23.95
C ARG A 197 9.73 9.39 22.66
N CYS A 198 8.70 10.08 22.18
CA CYS A 198 8.02 9.75 20.93
C CYS A 198 8.97 9.72 19.73
N LYS A 199 9.91 10.68 19.64
CA LYS A 199 10.90 10.74 18.57
C LYS A 199 11.88 9.56 18.64
N THR A 200 12.34 9.20 19.83
CA THR A 200 13.20 8.02 20.04
C THR A 200 12.47 6.74 19.65
N ASP A 201 11.27 6.50 20.16
CA ASP A 201 10.47 5.31 19.86
C ASP A 201 10.24 5.16 18.34
N PHE A 202 9.97 6.28 17.65
CA PHE A 202 9.80 6.32 16.20
C PHE A 202 11.08 5.97 15.44
N GLU A 203 12.21 6.60 15.77
CA GLU A 203 13.47 6.35 15.07
C GLU A 203 14.00 4.94 15.33
N GLU A 204 13.80 4.39 16.54
CA GLU A 204 14.12 2.99 16.84
C GLU A 204 13.32 2.02 15.99
N ALA A 205 11.98 2.18 15.94
CA ALA A 205 11.13 1.33 15.09
C ALA A 205 11.45 1.50 13.60
N ARG A 206 11.82 2.71 13.17
CA ARG A 206 12.20 3.01 11.79
C ARG A 206 13.53 2.36 11.42
N ASN A 207 14.52 2.37 12.30
CA ASN A 207 15.81 1.72 12.07
C ASN A 207 15.66 0.19 12.01
N GLU A 208 14.92 -0.40 12.96
CA GLU A 208 14.62 -1.85 12.96
C GLU A 208 13.92 -2.29 11.65
N PHE A 209 12.98 -1.47 11.16
CA PHE A 209 12.32 -1.70 9.88
C PHE A 209 13.28 -1.72 8.68
N TYR A 210 14.15 -0.71 8.54
CA TYR A 210 15.09 -0.66 7.43
C TYR A 210 16.15 -1.76 7.53
N GLU A 211 16.65 -2.05 8.74
CA GLU A 211 17.59 -3.15 8.96
C GLU A 211 16.97 -4.50 8.57
N ALA A 212 15.73 -4.79 9.00
CA ALA A 212 15.04 -6.02 8.65
C ALA A 212 14.89 -6.18 7.13
N PHE A 213 14.49 -5.11 6.43
CA PHE A 213 14.37 -5.11 4.97
C PHE A 213 15.74 -5.25 4.27
N ASP A 214 16.76 -4.55 4.72
CA ASP A 214 18.10 -4.63 4.12
C ASP A 214 18.69 -6.03 4.28
N PHE A 215 18.51 -6.69 5.43
CA PHE A 215 18.97 -8.07 5.63
C PHE A 215 18.25 -9.06 4.71
N SER A 216 16.92 -8.96 4.55
CA SER A 216 16.17 -9.85 3.65
C SER A 216 16.53 -9.59 2.19
N TRP A 217 16.68 -8.33 1.78
CA TRP A 217 17.05 -7.93 0.42
C TRP A 217 18.45 -8.40 0.06
N VAL A 218 19.45 -8.17 0.92
CA VAL A 218 20.82 -8.64 0.73
C VAL A 218 20.88 -10.17 0.67
N SER A 219 20.07 -10.88 1.48
CA SER A 219 19.96 -12.35 1.40
C SER A 219 19.49 -12.78 0.01
N LEU A 220 18.42 -12.16 -0.51
CA LEU A 220 17.91 -12.45 -1.84
C LEU A 220 18.96 -12.22 -2.92
N MET A 221 19.59 -11.05 -2.93
CA MET A 221 20.57 -10.67 -3.96
C MET A 221 21.80 -11.57 -3.97
N ASN A 222 22.28 -12.01 -2.80
CA ASN A 222 23.51 -12.81 -2.70
C ASN A 222 23.26 -14.32 -2.78
N LYS A 223 22.16 -14.82 -2.20
CA LYS A 223 21.90 -16.25 -2.03
C LYS A 223 20.77 -16.78 -2.91
N LYS A 224 20.04 -15.88 -3.60
CA LYS A 224 18.80 -16.20 -4.34
C LYS A 224 17.73 -16.88 -3.47
N SER A 225 17.79 -16.61 -2.16
CA SER A 225 16.84 -17.16 -1.18
C SER A 225 16.80 -16.27 0.06
N ILE A 226 15.65 -16.26 0.72
CA ILE A 226 15.41 -15.54 1.97
C ILE A 226 14.92 -16.55 2.99
N ASP A 227 15.55 -16.56 4.16
CA ASP A 227 15.11 -17.39 5.28
C ASP A 227 13.74 -16.89 5.80
N GLU A 228 12.86 -17.82 6.19
CA GLU A 228 11.54 -17.47 6.72
C GLU A 228 11.61 -16.56 7.94
N THR A 229 12.67 -16.66 8.75
CA THR A 229 12.87 -15.79 9.91
C THR A 229 13.11 -14.35 9.49
N LEU A 230 13.86 -14.11 8.41
CA LEU A 230 14.07 -12.77 7.87
C LEU A 230 12.75 -12.18 7.34
N LEU A 231 11.94 -12.99 6.66
CA LEU A 231 10.61 -12.54 6.19
C LEU A 231 9.68 -12.19 7.35
N LYS A 232 9.65 -13.01 8.40
CA LYS A 232 8.88 -12.72 9.63
C LYS A 232 9.35 -11.42 10.29
N ASN A 233 10.66 -11.18 10.35
CA ASN A 233 11.21 -9.94 10.90
C ASN A 233 10.77 -8.72 10.09
N VAL A 234 10.76 -8.79 8.76
CA VAL A 234 10.27 -7.71 7.89
C VAL A 234 8.80 -7.40 8.18
N SER A 235 7.95 -8.43 8.25
CA SER A 235 6.52 -8.25 8.55
C SER A 235 6.30 -7.64 9.94
N LEU A 236 6.96 -8.16 10.98
CA LEU A 236 6.88 -7.63 12.33
C LEU A 236 7.33 -6.17 12.42
N ALA A 237 8.50 -5.85 11.86
CA ALA A 237 9.06 -4.50 11.90
C ALA A 237 8.20 -3.49 11.10
N SER A 238 7.65 -3.90 9.96
CA SER A 238 6.73 -3.06 9.16
C SER A 238 5.46 -2.71 9.94
N ARG A 239 4.84 -3.70 10.58
CA ARG A 239 3.60 -3.53 11.37
C ARG A 239 3.87 -2.71 12.62
N LYS A 240 4.98 -2.99 13.33
CA LYS A 240 5.45 -2.19 14.47
C LYS A 240 5.65 -0.72 14.10
N LEU A 241 6.34 -0.43 12.99
CA LEU A 241 6.59 0.94 12.53
C LEU A 241 5.27 1.69 12.22
N ALA A 242 4.32 1.04 11.55
CA ALA A 242 3.01 1.64 11.28
C ALA A 242 2.24 1.94 12.57
N HIS A 243 2.28 1.03 13.54
CA HIS A 243 1.64 1.22 14.84
C HIS A 243 2.31 2.33 15.65
N THR A 244 3.65 2.37 15.72
CA THR A 244 4.40 3.44 16.38
C THR A 244 4.09 4.79 15.73
N SER A 245 4.04 4.85 14.41
CA SER A 245 3.68 6.06 13.64
C SER A 245 2.33 6.65 14.06
N ARG A 246 1.32 5.80 14.27
CA ARG A 246 0.02 6.23 14.81
C ARG A 246 0.11 6.62 16.29
N LYS A 247 0.73 5.79 17.13
CA LYS A 247 0.83 6.01 18.60
C LYS A 247 1.51 7.34 18.94
N ILE A 248 2.61 7.69 18.28
CA ILE A 248 3.30 8.96 18.52
C ILE A 248 2.45 10.16 18.07
N THR A 249 1.71 10.01 16.96
CA THR A 249 0.81 11.02 16.43
C THR A 249 -0.31 11.30 17.43
N ASP A 250 -0.94 10.25 17.94
CA ASP A 250 -1.98 10.33 18.96
C ASP A 250 -1.48 10.98 20.25
N THR A 251 -0.27 10.62 20.67
CA THR A 251 0.37 11.15 21.89
C THR A 251 0.65 12.64 21.76
N LEU A 252 1.14 13.09 20.61
CA LEU A 252 1.60 14.48 20.43
C LEU A 252 0.51 15.44 19.94
N TYR A 253 -0.58 14.92 19.38
CA TYR A 253 -1.70 15.72 18.87
C TYR A 253 -2.24 16.79 19.85
N PRO A 254 -2.45 16.51 21.16
CA PRO A 254 -2.98 17.50 22.10
C PRO A 254 -2.05 18.71 22.29
N TYR A 255 -0.74 18.53 22.11
CA TYR A 255 0.23 19.61 22.25
C TYR A 255 0.21 20.57 21.08
N CYS A 256 -0.45 20.22 19.97
CA CYS A 256 -0.47 20.97 18.71
C CYS A 256 -1.51 22.11 18.66
N GLY A 257 -2.35 22.25 19.70
CA GLY A 257 -3.34 23.33 19.84
C GLY A 257 -4.46 23.29 18.78
N LEU A 258 -5.27 24.36 18.73
CA LEU A 258 -6.42 24.44 17.81
C LEU A 258 -6.03 24.40 16.32
N GLU A 259 -4.78 24.71 15.98
CA GLU A 259 -4.29 24.58 14.60
C GLU A 259 -4.39 23.12 14.13
N ALA A 260 -4.16 22.14 15.00
CA ALA A 260 -4.33 20.72 14.67
C ALA A 260 -5.78 20.30 14.45
N ALA A 261 -6.76 21.07 14.94
CA ALA A 261 -8.18 20.84 14.71
C ALA A 261 -8.72 21.62 13.48
N LYS A 262 -7.94 22.54 12.91
CA LYS A 262 -8.35 23.33 11.74
C LYS A 262 -8.23 22.47 10.48
N LYS A 263 -9.34 22.22 9.80
CA LYS A 263 -9.43 21.32 8.64
C LYS A 263 -8.44 21.65 7.53
N GLU A 264 -8.16 22.94 7.34
CA GLU A 264 -7.29 23.47 6.29
C GLU A 264 -5.81 23.46 6.70
N SER A 265 -5.49 23.22 7.97
CA SER A 265 -4.09 23.18 8.43
C SER A 265 -3.38 21.95 7.91
N GLU A 266 -2.07 22.09 7.75
CA GLU A 266 -1.24 20.99 7.28
C GLU A 266 -1.17 19.85 8.28
N ILE A 267 -0.95 20.17 9.56
CA ILE A 267 -0.89 19.14 10.61
C ILE A 267 -2.20 18.35 10.73
N ASN A 268 -3.36 18.99 10.50
CA ASN A 268 -4.63 18.28 10.48
C ASN A 268 -4.74 17.32 9.29
N ARG A 269 -4.28 17.72 8.09
CA ARG A 269 -4.23 16.82 6.94
C ARG A 269 -3.36 15.60 7.23
N VAL A 270 -2.14 15.82 7.72
CA VAL A 270 -1.20 14.73 8.05
C VAL A 270 -1.81 13.79 9.10
N TRP A 271 -2.43 14.34 10.15
CA TRP A 271 -3.13 13.58 11.17
C TRP A 271 -4.24 12.70 10.56
N ARG A 272 -5.13 13.27 9.74
CA ARG A 272 -6.20 12.51 9.07
C ARG A 272 -5.66 11.42 8.16
N ASP A 273 -4.58 11.71 7.43
CA ASP A 273 -3.92 10.80 6.51
C ASP A 273 -3.34 9.59 7.28
N ILE A 274 -2.65 9.80 8.40
CA ILE A 274 -2.13 8.73 9.27
C ILE A 274 -3.26 7.82 9.77
N HIS A 275 -4.33 8.40 10.29
CA HIS A 275 -5.46 7.62 10.81
C HIS A 275 -6.24 6.85 9.72
N THR A 276 -6.27 7.39 8.50
CA THR A 276 -6.88 6.65 7.37
C THR A 276 -5.95 5.53 6.91
N ALA A 277 -4.63 5.79 6.82
CA ALA A 277 -3.64 4.77 6.47
C ALA A 277 -3.64 3.59 7.46
N SER A 278 -3.87 3.85 8.75
CA SER A 278 -3.87 2.82 9.79
C SER A 278 -5.03 1.81 9.68
N GLN A 279 -5.99 2.02 8.77
CA GLN A 279 -7.10 1.08 8.53
C GLN A 279 -6.72 -0.03 7.53
N HIS A 280 -5.54 0.02 6.92
CA HIS A 280 -5.12 -0.98 5.96
C HIS A 280 -4.90 -2.35 6.65
N SER A 281 -5.58 -3.38 6.17
CA SER A 281 -5.65 -4.71 6.82
C SER A 281 -4.28 -5.36 7.06
N LEU A 282 -3.35 -5.22 6.10
CA LEU A 282 -1.98 -5.73 6.24
C LEU A 282 -1.21 -5.19 7.46
N LEU A 283 -1.60 -4.03 7.98
CA LEU A 283 -0.90 -3.34 9.06
C LEU A 283 -1.77 -3.17 10.31
N THR A 284 -2.92 -3.85 10.40
CA THR A 284 -3.88 -3.67 11.50
C THR A 284 -3.46 -4.40 12.78
N PHE A 285 -2.81 -5.55 12.65
CA PHE A 285 -2.41 -6.40 13.78
C PHE A 285 -0.88 -6.46 13.85
N GLU A 286 -0.31 -6.36 15.06
CA GLU A 286 1.15 -6.41 15.25
C GLU A 286 1.70 -7.84 15.18
N ASP A 287 0.88 -8.86 15.48
CA ASP A 287 1.24 -10.28 15.57
C ASP A 287 1.05 -11.04 14.25
#